data_AF-A0A372R3Z0-F1
#
_entry.id   AF-A0A372R3Z0-F1
#
_cell.length_a   1.000
_cell.length_b   1.000
_cell.length_c   1.000
_cell.angle_alpha   90.00
_cell.angle_beta   90.00
_cell.angle_gamma   90.00
#
_symmetry.space_group_name_H-M   'P 1'
#
loop_
_entity.id
_entity.type
_entity.pdbx_description
1 polymer ?
#
loop_
_entity_poly.entity_id
_entity_poly.type
_entity_poly.pdbx_seq_one_letter_code
_entity_poly.pdbx_strand_id
1 'polypeptide(L)'
;MNLYHYGESYAVIKEIFRHKGNNGKYYAFIVIDWFKNINQKHSVLECPLYQIQGIGNQRWKNVFSIHMIHEVQKVHFIHNCNSECQDHYNTTN
;
A
#
# COMPACT_ATOMS: atom_id res chain seq x y z
N MET A 1 2.55 17.59 9.56
CA MET A 1 3.47 16.49 9.27
C MET A 1 4.26 16.91 8.04
N ASN A 2 5.55 17.20 8.17
CA ASN A 2 6.35 17.82 7.10
C ASN A 2 6.56 16.84 5.94
N LEU A 3 6.00 17.19 4.78
CA LEU A 3 6.14 16.49 3.51
C LEU A 3 7.51 16.83 2.90
N TYR A 4 8.56 16.14 3.35
CA TYR A 4 9.77 16.05 2.54
C TYR A 4 9.41 15.37 1.23
N HIS A 5 9.94 15.88 0.11
CA HIS A 5 9.89 15.26 -1.21
C HIS A 5 10.42 13.83 -1.15
N TYR A 6 9.54 12.90 -0.83
CA TYR A 6 9.80 11.48 -0.97
C TYR A 6 9.84 11.25 -2.48
N GLY A 7 10.99 10.86 -3.03
CA GLY A 7 11.04 10.26 -4.36
C GLY A 7 10.00 9.14 -4.43
N GLU A 8 9.49 8.86 -5.64
CA GLU A 8 8.43 7.85 -5.86
C GLU A 8 8.73 6.61 -5.04
N SER A 9 7.81 6.28 -4.13
CA SER A 9 7.95 5.15 -3.21
C SER A 9 6.74 4.26 -3.34
N TYR A 10 7.02 2.97 -3.37
CA TYR A 10 6.03 1.94 -3.60
C TYR A 10 5.81 1.17 -2.31
N ALA A 11 4.60 0.67 -2.15
CA ALA A 11 4.23 -0.22 -1.07
C ALA A 11 3.40 -1.36 -1.62
N VAL A 12 3.61 -2.57 -1.09
CA VAL A 12 2.76 -3.72 -1.38
C VAL A 12 1.88 -3.97 -0.17
N ILE A 13 0.57 -4.05 -0.38
CA ILE A 13 -0.37 -4.47 0.65
C ILE A 13 -0.20 -5.97 0.87
N LYS A 14 0.11 -6.34 2.11
CA LYS A 14 0.30 -7.71 2.56
C LYS A 14 -0.98 -8.28 3.14
N GLU A 15 -1.66 -7.50 3.95
CA GLU A 15 -2.90 -7.90 4.61
C GLU A 15 -3.84 -6.72 4.80
N ILE A 16 -5.14 -7.02 4.82
CA ILE A 16 -6.20 -6.08 5.19
C ILE A 16 -6.99 -6.74 6.31
N PHE A 17 -7.14 -6.05 7.43
CA PHE A 17 -7.87 -6.58 8.58
C PHE A 17 -8.73 -5.51 9.24
N ARG A 18 -9.71 -5.93 10.03
CA ARG A 18 -10.56 -5.04 10.82
C ARG A 18 -10.33 -5.24 12.32
N HIS A 19 -10.40 -4.15 13.08
CA HIS A 19 -10.31 -4.16 14.53
C HIS A 19 -11.49 -3.41 15.14
N LYS A 20 -12.07 -3.95 16.22
CA LYS A 20 -13.15 -3.31 16.97
C LYS A 20 -12.55 -2.37 18.01
N GLY A 21 -12.73 -1.07 17.82
CA GLY A 21 -12.27 -0.06 18.76
C GLY A 21 -13.11 -0.01 20.04
N ASN A 22 -12.61 0.73 21.04
CA ASN A 22 -13.26 0.88 22.35
C ASN A 22 -14.65 1.52 22.28
N ASN A 23 -14.96 2.25 21.21
CA ASN A 23 -16.29 2.82 20.95
C ASN A 23 -17.26 1.83 20.28
N GLY A 24 -16.90 0.55 20.19
CA GLY A 24 -17.70 -0.51 19.59
C GLY A 24 -17.72 -0.54 18.07
N LYS A 25 -17.08 0.43 17.39
CA LYS A 25 -17.02 0.51 15.92
C LYS A 25 -15.87 -0.32 15.36
N TYR A 26 -16.02 -0.79 14.13
CA TYR A 26 -14.95 -1.49 13.40
C TYR A 26 -14.16 -0.51 12.54
N TYR A 27 -12.85 -0.67 12.54
CA TYR A 27 -11.89 0.11 11.78
C TYR A 27 -11.05 -0.82 10.91
N ALA A 28 -10.81 -0.44 9.66
CA ALA A 28 -9.99 -1.20 8.73
C ALA A 28 -8.54 -0.70 8.73
N PHE A 29 -7.62 -1.66 8.69
CA PHE A 29 -6.18 -1.44 8.69
C PHE A 29 -5.53 -2.25 7.58
N ILE A 30 -4.40 -1.76 7.11
CA ILE A 30 -3.57 -2.41 6.10
C ILE A 30 -2.19 -2.68 6.67
N VAL A 31 -1.64 -3.85 6.36
CA VAL A 31 -0.22 -4.16 6.55
C VAL A 31 0.48 -3.96 5.22
N ILE A 32 1.56 -3.19 5.18
CA ILE A 32 2.31 -2.95 3.95
C ILE A 32 3.80 -3.21 4.12
N ASP A 33 4.43 -3.67 3.05
CA ASP A 33 5.89 -3.68 2.88
C ASP A 33 6.29 -2.44 2.08
N TRP A 34 7.14 -1.60 2.66
CA TRP A 34 7.67 -0.41 1.99
C TRP A 34 8.88 -0.75 1.12
N PHE A 35 8.87 -0.21 -0.10
CA PHE A 35 9.94 -0.36 -1.06
C PHE A 35 10.64 0.98 -1.23
N LYS A 36 11.92 1.01 -0.84
CA LYS A 36 12.76 2.19 -0.99
C LYS A 36 13.43 2.16 -2.37
N ASN A 37 13.39 3.29 -3.08
CA ASN A 37 14.18 3.48 -4.29
C ASN A 37 15.68 3.39 -3.94
N ILE A 38 16.41 2.52 -4.63
CA ILE A 38 17.87 2.37 -4.45
C ILE A 38 18.69 3.19 -5.44
N ASN A 39 18.04 4.04 -6.25
CA ASN A 39 18.61 4.86 -7.32
C ASN A 39 19.40 4.04 -8.35
N GLN A 40 19.02 2.78 -8.54
CA GLN A 40 19.57 1.90 -9.57
C GLN A 40 18.49 1.62 -10.62
N LYS A 41 18.92 1.37 -11.85
CA LYS A 41 18.03 0.97 -12.94
C LYS A 41 18.33 -0.45 -13.38
N HIS A 42 17.30 -1.17 -13.81
CA HIS A 42 17.50 -2.47 -14.46
C HIS A 42 18.25 -2.25 -15.77
N SER A 43 19.35 -2.98 -15.99
CA SER A 43 20.28 -2.73 -17.11
C SER A 43 19.64 -2.90 -18.50
N VAL A 44 18.60 -3.71 -18.61
CA VAL A 44 17.91 -3.99 -19.89
C VAL A 44 16.61 -3.20 -20.04
N LEU A 45 15.89 -2.98 -18.94
CA LEU A 45 14.54 -2.41 -18.97
C LEU A 45 14.55 -0.91 -18.66
N GLU A 46 15.69 -0.39 -18.21
CA GLU A 46 15.90 0.99 -17.75
C GLU A 46 14.94 1.48 -16.66
N CYS A 47 14.18 0.56 -16.05
CA CYS A 47 13.22 0.85 -15.01
C CYS A 47 13.90 1.00 -13.64
N PRO A 48 13.37 1.87 -12.74
CA PRO A 48 13.91 2.01 -11.40
C PRO A 48 13.78 0.72 -10.59
N LEU A 49 14.83 0.38 -9.84
CA LEU A 49 14.83 -0.74 -8.89
C LEU A 49 14.49 -0.25 -7.49
N TYR A 50 13.74 -1.07 -6.78
CA TYR A 50 13.34 -0.82 -5.40
C TYR A 50 13.70 -2.00 -4.51
N GLN A 51 14.08 -1.70 -3.27
CA GLN A 51 14.44 -2.69 -2.27
C GLN A 51 13.43 -2.70 -1.14
N ILE A 52 12.99 -3.89 -0.74
CA ILE A 52 12.16 -4.10 0.46
C ILE A 52 12.94 -3.59 1.67
N GLN A 53 12.31 -2.75 2.49
CA GLN A 53 12.93 -2.25 3.71
C GLN A 53 13.20 -3.42 4.68
N GLY A 54 14.48 -3.72 4.92
CA GLY A 54 14.91 -4.93 5.63
C GLY A 54 14.44 -5.03 7.10
N ILE A 55 14.40 -6.27 7.57
CA ILE A 55 13.89 -6.72 8.89
C ILE A 55 14.52 -5.95 10.07
N GLY A 56 15.80 -5.60 9.98
CA GLY A 56 16.50 -4.84 11.03
C GLY A 56 16.01 -3.40 11.23
N ASN A 57 15.24 -2.85 10.28
CA ASN A 57 14.61 -1.53 10.36
C ASN A 57 13.09 -1.61 10.65
N GLN A 58 12.55 -2.79 10.98
CA GLN A 58 11.13 -3.05 11.32
C GLN A 58 10.70 -2.44 12.67
N ARG A 59 10.95 -1.16 12.90
CA ARG A 59 10.28 -0.44 13.98
C ARG A 59 8.83 -0.14 13.56
N TRP A 60 7.98 -1.14 13.75
CA TRP A 60 6.58 -1.07 14.17
C TRP A 60 5.53 -0.33 13.31
N LYS A 61 5.87 0.20 12.14
CA LYS A 61 4.92 1.02 11.36
C LYS A 61 4.63 0.43 9.99
N ASN A 62 4.23 -0.84 9.96
CA ASN A 62 3.67 -1.44 8.74
C ASN A 62 2.14 -1.50 8.78
N VAL A 63 1.52 -1.26 9.95
CA VAL A 63 0.06 -1.18 10.10
C VAL A 63 -0.39 0.27 9.95
N PHE A 64 -1.24 0.54 8.98
CA PHE A 64 -1.81 1.86 8.73
C PHE A 64 -3.33 1.79 8.70
N SER A 65 -3.99 2.89 9.09
CA SER A 65 -5.42 3.05 8.81
C SER A 65 -5.64 3.00 7.30
N ILE A 66 -6.69 2.30 6.85
CA ILE A 66 -7.03 2.27 5.42
C ILE A 66 -7.27 3.67 4.85
N HIS A 67 -7.64 4.65 5.70
CA HIS A 67 -7.84 6.04 5.29
C HIS A 67 -6.59 6.67 4.67
N MET A 68 -5.39 6.21 5.04
CA MET A 68 -4.13 6.68 4.46
C MET A 68 -4.10 6.53 2.94
N ILE A 69 -4.78 5.54 2.38
CA ILE A 69 -4.89 5.33 0.93
C ILE A 69 -5.53 6.56 0.24
N HIS A 70 -6.54 7.16 0.86
CA HIS A 70 -7.22 8.33 0.29
C HIS A 70 -6.36 9.59 0.34
N GLU A 71 -5.49 9.72 1.33
CA GLU A 71 -4.59 10.86 1.48
C GLU A 71 -3.43 10.82 0.47
N VAL A 72 -3.01 9.62 0.04
CA VAL A 72 -2.00 9.42 -1.01
C VAL A 72 -2.70 9.43 -2.37
N GLN A 73 -3.08 10.61 -2.87
CA GLN A 73 -3.80 10.84 -4.14
C GLN A 73 -3.05 10.43 -5.44
N LYS A 74 -2.33 9.30 -5.47
CA LYS A 74 -1.58 8.83 -6.66
C LYS A 74 -1.49 7.31 -6.81
N VAL A 75 -2.34 6.52 -6.16
CA VAL A 75 -2.28 5.06 -6.34
C VAL A 75 -3.34 4.59 -7.32
N HIS A 76 -2.93 4.34 -8.56
CA HIS A 76 -3.65 3.45 -9.44
C HIS A 76 -3.58 2.05 -8.81
N PHE A 77 -4.64 1.62 -8.13
CA PHE A 77 -4.74 0.23 -7.68
C PHE A 77 -4.82 -0.66 -8.92
N ILE A 78 -3.72 -1.35 -9.23
CA ILE A 78 -3.76 -2.41 -10.23
C ILE A 78 -4.34 -3.63 -9.54
N HIS A 79 -5.63 -3.84 -9.75
CA HIS A 79 -6.32 -5.04 -9.27
C HIS A 79 -5.79 -6.25 -10.04
N ASN A 80 -5.02 -7.11 -9.37
CA ASN A 80 -4.46 -8.31 -9.99
C ASN A 80 -5.50 -9.44 -10.03
N CYS A 81 -6.38 -9.38 -11.02
CA CYS A 81 -7.41 -10.39 -11.27
C CYS A 81 -6.83 -11.66 -11.89
N ASN A 82 -6.47 -12.64 -11.07
CA ASN A 82 -5.88 -13.87 -11.59
C ASN A 82 -6.87 -14.93 -12.09
N SER A 83 -8.18 -14.84 -11.79
CA SER A 83 -9.22 -15.62 -12.52
C SER A 83 -10.68 -15.41 -12.07
N GLU A 84 -11.08 -14.37 -11.32
CA GLU A 84 -12.45 -14.39 -10.74
C GLU A 84 -13.02 -13.03 -10.27
N CYS A 85 -12.60 -11.94 -10.90
CA CYS A 85 -13.19 -10.64 -10.61
C CYS A 85 -14.58 -10.55 -11.25
N GLN A 86 -15.63 -10.91 -10.51
CA GLN A 86 -16.99 -10.57 -10.90
C GLN A 86 -17.25 -9.11 -10.51
N ASP A 87 -17.24 -8.24 -11.52
CA ASP A 87 -17.73 -6.87 -11.41
C ASP A 87 -19.25 -6.89 -11.20
N HIS A 88 -19.71 -7.19 -9.99
CA HIS A 88 -21.09 -6.96 -9.59
C HIS A 88 -21.30 -5.46 -9.34
N TYR A 89 -21.32 -4.67 -10.42
CA TYR A 89 -21.98 -3.37 -10.38
C TYR A 89 -23.48 -3.61 -10.27
N ASN A 90 -23.99 -3.77 -9.05
CA ASN A 90 -25.42 -3.64 -8.80
C ASN A 90 -25.80 -2.16 -8.96
N THR A 91 -26.03 -1.72 -10.20
CA THR A 91 -26.85 -0.55 -10.47
C THR A 91 -28.30 -0.92 -10.22
N THR A 92 -28.73 -0.79 -8.97
CA THR A 92 -30.17 -0.72 -8.66
C THR A 92 -30.44 0.48 -7.76
N ASN A 93 -31.04 1.47 -8.45
CA ASN A 93 -31.88 2.58 -8.00
C ASN A 93 -31.20 3.80 -7.38
#